data_AF-A0A954IB38-F1
#
_entry.id   AF-A0A954IB38-F1
#
_cell.length_a   1.000
_cell.length_b   1.000
_cell.length_c   1.000
_cell.angle_alpha   90.00
_cell.angle_beta   90.00
_cell.angle_gamma   90.00
#
_symmetry.space_group_name_H-M   'P 1'
#
loop_
_entity.id
_entity.type
_entity.pdbx_description
1 polymer ?
#
loop_
_entity_poly.entity_id
_entity_poly.type
_entity_poly.pdbx_seq_one_letter_code
_entity_poly.pdbx_strand_id
1 'polypeptide(L)'
;GTDVHEIQRIVRDGVVTREGKVAGGRGGFGPYQIGYGAIVPKQGECANLFVTFALSASHTAFASIRMEPVFMVTSQSAATAACLAIDEQIPVQDVPYEQLQTRLLADGQVLQWEPISGADD
;
A
#
# COMPACT_ATOMS: atom_id res chain seq x y z
N GLY A 1 6.31 4.82 -5.31
CA GLY A 1 6.31 6.27 -5.59
C GLY A 1 5.62 7.02 -4.47
N THR A 2 5.89 8.32 -4.33
CA THR A 2 5.23 9.23 -3.38
C THR A 2 4.76 10.46 -4.13
N ASP A 3 3.56 10.92 -3.82
CA ASP A 3 3.04 12.21 -4.28
C ASP A 3 3.17 13.25 -3.17
N VAL A 4 4.31 13.93 -3.17
CA VAL A 4 4.60 15.09 -2.31
C VAL A 4 5.23 16.20 -3.14
N HIS A 5 4.69 17.39 -3.01
CA HIS A 5 5.16 18.59 -3.68
C HIS A 5 6.11 19.36 -2.77
N GLU A 6 7.22 19.83 -3.34
CA GLU A 6 8.08 20.76 -2.64
C GLU A 6 7.35 22.09 -2.45
N ILE A 7 7.51 22.70 -1.28
CA ILE A 7 6.91 24.01 -0.97
C ILE A 7 7.84 25.11 -1.48
N GLN A 8 9.12 24.99 -1.15
CA GLN A 8 10.16 25.92 -1.55
C GLN A 8 11.54 25.27 -1.57
N ARG A 9 12.50 25.95 -2.21
CA ARG A 9 13.91 25.56 -2.23
C ARG A 9 14.71 26.54 -1.38
N ILE A 10 15.44 26.00 -0.41
CA ILE A 10 16.23 26.77 0.54
C ILE A 10 17.70 26.36 0.42
N VAL A 11 18.62 27.32 0.49
CA VAL A 11 20.05 27.03 0.57
C VAL A 11 20.42 26.88 2.04
N ARG A 12 20.91 25.71 2.41
CA ARG A 12 21.40 25.41 3.76
C ARG A 12 22.82 24.86 3.64
N ASP A 13 23.78 25.53 4.29
CA ASP A 13 25.20 25.12 4.28
C ASP A 13 25.78 24.96 2.86
N GLY A 14 25.37 25.84 1.93
CA GLY A 14 25.79 25.78 0.53
C GLY A 14 25.07 24.71 -0.32
N VAL A 15 24.14 23.96 0.26
CA VAL A 15 23.38 22.90 -0.42
C VAL A 15 21.91 23.31 -0.60
N VAL A 16 21.37 23.12 -1.80
CA VAL A 16 19.95 23.34 -2.07
C VAL A 16 19.13 22.20 -1.48
N THR A 17 18.29 22.53 -0.50
CA THR A 17 17.31 21.64 0.13
C THR A 17 15.91 21.96 -0.39
N ARG A 18 15.09 20.94 -0.63
CA ARG A 18 13.69 21.07 -1.09
C ARG A 18 12.77 20.83 0.09
N GLU A 19 12.22 21.89 0.68
CA GLU A 19 11.36 21.80 1.85
C GLU A 19 10.05 21.04 1.52
N GLY A 20 9.66 20.13 2.41
CA GLY A 20 8.46 19.30 2.24
C GLY A 20 8.60 18.17 1.22
N LYS A 21 9.73 18.09 0.49
CA LYS A 21 9.96 17.00 -0.46
C LYS A 21 10.48 15.76 0.29
N VAL A 22 9.74 14.65 0.17
CA VAL A 22 10.28 13.32 0.45
C VAL A 22 11.01 12.85 -0.81
N ALA A 23 12.34 12.98 -0.80
CA ALA A 23 13.19 12.48 -1.87
C ALA A 23 13.84 11.16 -1.43
N GLY A 24 13.57 10.08 -2.15
CA GLY A 24 14.47 8.94 -2.16
C GLY A 24 15.72 9.28 -2.97
N GLY A 25 16.84 8.59 -2.72
CA GLY A 25 18.04 8.67 -3.56
C GLY A 25 17.75 8.27 -5.01
N ARG A 26 18.78 8.19 -5.87
CA ARG A 26 18.62 7.90 -7.31
C ARG A 26 17.88 6.57 -7.60
N GLY A 27 17.88 5.61 -6.68
CA GLY A 27 17.14 4.35 -6.78
C GLY A 27 15.70 4.36 -6.23
N GLY A 28 15.24 5.47 -5.64
CA GLY A 28 13.95 5.51 -4.94
C GLY A 28 13.88 4.56 -3.74
N PHE A 29 12.68 4.37 -3.21
CA PHE A 29 12.39 3.30 -2.25
C PHE A 29 11.61 2.20 -2.98
N GLY A 30 11.97 0.94 -2.73
CA GLY A 30 11.24 -0.20 -3.24
C GLY A 30 9.77 -0.20 -2.77
N PRO A 31 8.89 -0.95 -3.46
CA PRO A 31 7.51 -1.13 -3.01
C PRO A 31 7.51 -1.78 -1.62
N TYR A 32 6.52 -1.41 -0.82
CA TYR A 32 6.25 -2.00 0.49
C TYR A 32 4.86 -2.64 0.47
N GLN A 33 4.67 -3.65 1.31
CA GLN A 33 3.38 -4.31 1.45
C GLN A 33 2.45 -3.50 2.36
N ILE A 34 1.16 -3.51 2.04
CA ILE A 34 0.10 -3.04 2.92
C ILE A 34 -0.53 -4.28 3.55
N GLY A 35 -0.44 -4.39 4.87
CA GLY A 35 -1.02 -5.53 5.59
C GLY A 35 -2.54 -5.54 5.44
N TYR A 36 -3.13 -6.74 5.32
CA TYR A 36 -4.58 -6.92 5.20
C TYR A 36 -5.35 -6.25 6.35
N GLY A 37 -4.83 -6.35 7.58
CA GLY A 37 -5.40 -5.68 8.76
C GLY A 37 -5.42 -4.15 8.69
N ALA A 38 -4.70 -3.52 7.76
CA ALA A 38 -4.79 -2.08 7.57
C ALA A 38 -6.09 -1.67 6.87
N ILE A 39 -6.64 -2.53 6.02
CA ILE A 39 -7.81 -2.25 5.18
C ILE A 39 -9.13 -2.78 5.77
N VAL A 40 -9.08 -3.46 6.92
CA VAL A 40 -10.27 -3.96 7.63
C VAL A 40 -10.31 -3.44 9.07
N PRO A 41 -11.51 -3.17 9.63
CA PRO A 41 -11.65 -2.77 11.02
C PRO A 41 -11.37 -3.95 11.97
N LYS A 42 -11.22 -3.67 13.27
CA LYS A 42 -10.99 -4.73 14.26
C LYS A 42 -12.22 -5.61 14.40
N GLN A 43 -11.99 -6.87 14.78
CA GLN A 43 -13.08 -7.78 15.10
C GLN A 43 -13.96 -7.17 16.21
N GLY A 44 -15.28 -7.19 15.99
CA GLY A 44 -16.26 -6.56 16.87
C GLY A 44 -16.66 -5.12 16.50
N GLU A 45 -15.93 -4.43 15.62
CA GLU A 45 -16.31 -3.09 15.14
C GLU A 45 -17.26 -3.16 13.92
N CYS A 46 -16.88 -3.92 12.90
CA CYS A 46 -17.71 -4.15 11.71
C CYS A 46 -17.22 -5.41 10.96
N ALA A 47 -18.13 -6.27 10.53
CA ALA A 47 -17.79 -7.58 9.95
C ALA A 47 -17.69 -7.58 8.41
N ASN A 48 -18.09 -6.51 7.73
CA ASN A 48 -18.31 -6.49 6.27
C ASN A 48 -17.81 -5.19 5.60
N LEU A 49 -16.80 -4.54 6.18
CA LEU A 49 -16.25 -3.27 5.69
C LEU A 49 -14.79 -3.41 5.27
N PHE A 50 -14.48 -2.90 4.08
CA PHE A 50 -13.12 -2.65 3.62
C PHE A 50 -12.89 -1.15 3.42
N VAL A 51 -11.72 -0.67 3.81
CA VAL A 51 -11.28 0.72 3.66
C VAL A 51 -9.98 0.75 2.89
N THR A 52 -10.02 1.05 1.59
CA THR A 52 -8.84 0.96 0.71
C THR A 52 -8.20 2.30 0.38
N PHE A 53 -8.87 3.41 0.70
CA PHE A 53 -8.36 4.76 0.49
C PHE A 53 -8.23 5.54 1.79
N ALA A 54 -9.24 5.52 2.66
CA ALA A 54 -9.23 6.26 3.93
C ALA A 54 -8.46 5.52 5.04
N LEU A 55 -7.26 5.01 4.73
CA LEU A 55 -6.41 4.31 5.68
C LEU A 55 -5.89 5.26 6.75
N SER A 56 -5.88 4.80 8.01
CA SER A 56 -5.22 5.51 9.10
C SER A 56 -3.70 5.43 8.91
N ALA A 57 -3.15 6.38 8.17
CA ALA A 57 -1.74 6.45 7.82
C ALA A 57 -1.16 7.81 8.18
N SER A 58 0.16 7.87 8.42
CA SER A 58 0.87 9.14 8.53
C SER A 58 0.81 9.88 7.19
N HIS A 59 1.01 11.20 7.21
CA HIS A 59 1.07 12.01 5.99
C HIS A 59 2.08 11.44 4.96
N THR A 60 3.26 11.02 5.43
CA THR A 60 4.31 10.42 4.60
C THR A 60 3.89 9.08 3.97
N ALA A 61 3.25 8.20 4.74
CA ALA A 61 2.77 6.93 4.21
C ALA A 61 1.61 7.14 3.23
N PHE A 62 0.67 8.04 3.57
CA PHE A 62 -0.47 8.34 2.73
C PHE A 62 -0.08 8.93 1.37
N ALA A 63 0.99 9.73 1.32
CA ALA A 63 1.55 10.23 0.07
C ALA A 63 1.95 9.11 -0.91
N SER A 64 2.27 7.92 -0.41
CA SER A 64 2.53 6.75 -1.26
C SER A 64 1.27 5.92 -1.50
N ILE A 65 0.48 5.65 -0.45
CA ILE A 65 -0.75 4.83 -0.53
C ILE A 65 -1.76 5.41 -1.54
N ARG A 66 -1.87 6.74 -1.60
CA ARG A 66 -2.84 7.43 -2.46
C ARG A 66 -2.51 7.39 -3.95
N MET A 67 -1.31 6.93 -4.32
CA MET A 67 -0.92 6.79 -5.72
C MET A 67 -1.84 5.80 -6.41
N GLU A 68 -2.29 6.09 -7.64
CA GLU A 68 -3.26 5.26 -8.36
C GLU A 68 -2.86 3.78 -8.42
N PRO A 69 -1.60 3.40 -8.72
CA PRO A 69 -1.21 1.99 -8.75
C PRO A 69 -1.37 1.29 -7.39
N VAL A 70 -1.07 1.98 -6.29
CA VAL A 70 -1.17 1.42 -4.94
C VAL A 70 -2.64 1.29 -4.55
N PHE A 71 -3.45 2.31 -4.84
CA PHE A 71 -4.89 2.29 -4.61
C PHE A 71 -5.59 1.18 -5.41
N MET A 72 -5.22 0.99 -6.68
CA MET A 72 -5.76 -0.07 -7.54
C MET A 72 -5.44 -1.46 -7.01
N VAL A 73 -4.19 -1.74 -6.67
CA VAL A 73 -3.76 -3.05 -6.13
C VAL A 73 -4.44 -3.33 -4.80
N THR A 74 -4.45 -2.35 -3.88
CA THR A 74 -5.12 -2.49 -2.57
C THR A 74 -6.63 -2.76 -2.75
N SER A 75 -7.27 -2.10 -3.71
CA SER A 75 -8.69 -2.27 -3.98
C SER A 75 -9.02 -3.59 -4.66
N GLN A 76 -8.15 -4.10 -5.53
CA GLN A 76 -8.27 -5.45 -6.08
C GLN A 76 -8.23 -6.49 -4.94
N SER A 77 -7.25 -6.38 -4.04
CA SER A 77 -7.10 -7.31 -2.92
C SER A 77 -8.31 -7.29 -1.99
N ALA A 78 -8.85 -6.11 -1.70
CA ALA A 78 -10.07 -5.98 -0.91
C ALA A 78 -11.30 -6.59 -1.60
N ALA A 79 -11.49 -6.33 -2.90
CA ALA A 79 -12.62 -6.88 -3.65
C ALA A 79 -12.56 -8.41 -3.74
N THR A 80 -11.38 -8.98 -4.00
CA THR A 80 -11.18 -10.43 -4.01
C THR A 80 -11.48 -11.05 -2.66
N ALA A 81 -10.99 -10.43 -1.57
CA ALA A 81 -11.28 -10.89 -0.22
C ALA A 81 -12.77 -10.77 0.13
N ALA A 82 -13.45 -9.72 -0.33
CA ALA A 82 -14.89 -9.55 -0.15
C ALA A 82 -15.69 -10.68 -0.82
N CYS A 83 -15.32 -11.09 -2.05
CA CYS A 83 -15.95 -12.22 -2.71
C CYS A 83 -15.79 -13.51 -1.89
N LEU A 84 -14.58 -13.80 -1.40
CA LEU A 84 -14.33 -14.98 -0.56
C LEU A 84 -15.15 -14.93 0.74
N ALA A 85 -15.19 -13.77 1.41
CA ALA A 85 -15.97 -13.59 2.63
C ALA A 85 -17.48 -13.83 2.40
N ILE A 86 -18.01 -13.36 1.26
CA ILE A 86 -19.41 -13.57 0.86
C ILE A 86 -19.68 -15.06 0.60
N ASP A 87 -18.82 -15.71 -0.18
CA ASP A 87 -18.99 -17.11 -0.58
C ASP A 87 -18.91 -18.07 0.63
N GLU A 88 -18.01 -17.80 1.57
CA GLU A 88 -17.84 -18.60 2.80
C GLU A 88 -18.75 -18.14 3.95
N GLN A 89 -19.48 -17.05 3.78
CA GLN A 89 -20.32 -16.43 4.82
C GLN A 89 -19.57 -16.11 6.13
N ILE A 90 -18.34 -15.64 6.00
CA ILE A 90 -17.45 -15.29 7.13
C ILE A 90 -17.26 -13.77 7.23
N PRO A 91 -16.90 -13.23 8.41
CA PRO A 91 -16.51 -11.83 8.51
C PRO A 91 -15.21 -11.57 7.74
N VAL A 92 -15.04 -10.33 7.25
CA VAL A 92 -13.88 -9.95 6.41
C VAL A 92 -12.53 -10.13 7.11
N GLN A 93 -12.51 -10.14 8.44
CA GLN A 93 -11.31 -10.37 9.24
C GLN A 93 -10.83 -11.83 9.20
N ASP A 94 -11.73 -12.77 8.91
CA ASP A 94 -11.46 -14.22 8.98
C ASP A 94 -11.13 -14.83 7.60
N VAL A 95 -11.03 -14.00 6.55
CA VAL A 95 -10.68 -14.45 5.19
C VAL A 95 -9.32 -15.18 5.20
N PRO A 96 -9.27 -16.45 4.80
CA PRO A 96 -8.02 -17.21 4.80
C PRO A 96 -7.01 -16.62 3.81
N TYR A 97 -5.85 -16.19 4.31
CA TYR A 97 -4.82 -15.57 3.48
C TYR A 97 -4.34 -16.48 2.35
N GLU A 98 -4.21 -17.78 2.58
CA GLU A 98 -3.77 -18.73 1.54
C GLU A 98 -4.72 -18.73 0.33
N GLN A 99 -6.03 -18.75 0.57
CA GLN A 99 -7.03 -18.70 -0.50
C GLN A 99 -6.99 -17.38 -1.26
N LEU A 100 -6.90 -16.27 -0.52
CA LEU A 100 -6.76 -14.93 -1.10
C LEU A 100 -5.47 -14.84 -1.95
N GLN A 101 -4.34 -15.30 -1.42
CA GLN A 101 -3.05 -15.32 -2.10
C GLN A 101 -3.12 -16.12 -3.40
N THR A 102 -3.66 -17.34 -3.36
CA THR A 102 -3.83 -18.18 -4.55
C THR A 102 -4.63 -17.45 -5.62
N ARG A 103 -5.74 -16.81 -5.24
CA ARG A 103 -6.57 -16.08 -6.20
C ARG A 103 -5.87 -14.85 -6.78
N LEU A 104 -5.22 -14.05 -5.94
CA LEU A 104 -4.51 -12.84 -6.40
C LEU A 104 -3.34 -13.16 -7.33
N LEU A 105 -2.59 -14.25 -7.06
CA LEU A 105 -1.55 -14.74 -7.96
C LEU A 105 -2.14 -15.22 -9.30
N ALA A 106 -3.28 -15.90 -9.28
CA ALA A 106 -3.98 -16.32 -10.50
C ALA A 106 -4.46 -15.12 -11.34
N ASP A 107 -4.85 -14.02 -10.69
CA ASP A 107 -5.20 -12.75 -11.34
C ASP A 107 -3.95 -11.93 -11.76
N GLY A 108 -2.75 -12.46 -11.57
CA GLY A 108 -1.48 -11.82 -11.99
C GLY A 108 -0.97 -10.72 -11.06
N GLN A 109 -1.51 -10.59 -9.85
CA GLN A 109 -1.03 -9.59 -8.88
C GLN A 109 0.35 -9.97 -8.34
N VAL A 110 1.26 -9.00 -8.26
CA VAL A 110 2.60 -9.17 -7.69
C VAL A 110 2.52 -9.00 -6.16
N LEU A 111 2.70 -10.10 -5.42
CA LEU A 111 2.60 -10.10 -3.95
C LEU A 111 3.95 -10.00 -3.23
N GLN A 112 5.04 -10.35 -3.91
CA GLN A 112 6.41 -10.24 -3.40
C GLN A 112 7.25 -9.43 -4.37
N TRP A 113 8.06 -8.54 -3.84
CA TRP A 113 9.02 -7.76 -4.60
C TRP A 113 10.42 -8.32 -4.39
N GLU A 114 11.00 -8.84 -5.46
CA GLU A 114 12.40 -9.28 -5.50
C GLU A 114 13.26 -8.08 -5.95
N PRO A 115 14.21 -7.59 -5.13
CA PRO A 115 15.16 -6.58 -5.58
C PRO A 115 15.98 -7.14 -6.75
N ILE A 116 16.19 -6.34 -7.79
CA ILE A 116 17.11 -6.71 -8.87
C ILE A 116 18.51 -6.86 -8.27
N SER A 117 19.12 -8.03 -8.40
CA SER A 117 20.49 -8.27 -7.98
C SER A 117 21.45 -7.34 -8.75
N GLY A 118 22.18 -6.49 -8.01
CA GLY A 118 23.20 -5.60 -8.57
C GLY A 118 22.82 -4.13 -8.76
N ALA A 119 21.74 -3.63 -8.12
CA ALA A 119 21.36 -2.21 -8.17
C ALA A 119 21.98 -1.34 -7.04
N ASP A 120 22.95 -1.88 -6.30
CA ASP A 120 23.77 -1.14 -5.33
C ASP A 120 25.15 -0.88 -5.94
N ASP A 121 25.26 0.17 -6.76
CA ASP A 121 26.50 0.94 -7.05
C ASP A 121 26.13 2.37 -7.50
#